data_AF-A0A0V1AKL9-F1
#
_entry.id   AF-A0A0V1AKL9-F1
#
_cell.length_a   1.000
_cell.length_b   1.000
_cell.length_c   1.000
_cell.angle_alpha   90.00
_cell.angle_beta   90.00
_cell.angle_gamma   90.00
#
_symmetry.space_group_name_H-M   'P 1'
#
loop_
_entity.id
_entity.type
_entity.pdbx_description
1 polymer ?
#
loop_
_entity_poly.entity_id
_entity_poly.type
_entity_poly.pdbx_seq_one_letter_code
_entity_poly.pdbx_strand_id
1 'polypeptide(L)' 'MHMEKKEEKWSKPRASERMVDRLDRIVCWSTEVSINTLEKIRFAEVERERRNKRPMLH' A
#
# COMPACT_ATOMS: atom_id res chain seq x y z
N MET A 1 -27.65 38.43 -7.78
CA MET A 1 -26.28 37.97 -8.10
C MET A 1 -26.40 36.85 -9.13
N HIS A 2 -25.95 37.07 -10.36
CA HIS A 2 -25.98 36.06 -11.42
C HIS A 2 -24.64 35.32 -11.40
N MET A 3 -24.63 34.05 -10.97
CA MET A 3 -23.42 33.24 -10.92
C MET A 3 -23.28 32.53 -12.27
N GLU A 4 -22.49 33.09 -13.17
CA GLU A 4 -22.15 32.44 -14.44
C GLU A 4 -21.36 31.16 -14.12
N LYS A 5 -21.94 30.00 -14.45
CA LYS A 5 -21.27 28.71 -14.27
C LYS A 5 -20.12 28.63 -15.26
N LYS A 6 -18.89 28.92 -14.80
CA LYS A 6 -17.70 28.61 -15.58
C LYS A 6 -17.60 27.09 -15.69
N GLU A 7 -17.74 26.58 -16.90
CA GLU A 7 -17.42 25.19 -17.20
C GLU A 7 -15.98 24.92 -16.80
N GLU A 8 -15.79 23.93 -15.93
CA GLU A 8 -14.48 23.47 -15.49
C GLU A 8 -13.77 22.85 -16.68
N LYS A 9 -12.88 23.62 -17.31
CA LYS A 9 -12.04 23.13 -18.40
C LYS A 9 -11.05 22.14 -17.82
N TRP A 10 -11.35 20.84 -17.93
CA TRP A 10 -10.39 19.76 -17.68
C TRP A 10 -9.12 20.00 -18.50
N SER A 11 -8.09 20.48 -17.82
CA SER A 11 -6.79 20.75 -18.41
C SER A 11 -5.98 19.46 -18.48
N LYS A 12 -5.18 19.28 -19.54
CA LYS A 12 -4.26 18.14 -19.60
C LYS A 12 -3.31 18.19 -18.40
N PRO A 13 -3.15 17.08 -17.64
CA PRO A 13 -2.27 17.04 -16.49
C PRO A 13 -0.85 17.42 -16.89
N ARG A 14 -0.22 18.31 -16.11
CA ARG A 14 1.18 18.68 -16.32
C ARG A 14 2.06 17.44 -16.11
N ALA A 15 3.21 17.39 -16.78
CA ALA A 15 4.13 16.24 -16.66
C ALA A 15 4.53 15.95 -15.20
N SER A 16 4.70 17.00 -14.39
CA SER A 16 4.97 16.88 -12.95
C SER A 16 3.81 16.22 -12.18
N GLU A 17 2.57 16.53 -12.51
CA GLU A 17 1.38 15.92 -11.87
C GLU A 17 1.30 14.42 -12.18
N ARG A 18 1.59 14.03 -13.43
CA ARG A 18 1.68 12.62 -13.83
C ARG A 18 2.80 11.86 -13.13
N MET A 19 3.93 12.53 -12.88
CA MET A 19 5.04 11.94 -12.12
C MET A 19 4.65 11.70 -10.67
N VAL A 20 3.96 12.66 -10.03
CA VAL A 20 3.44 12.49 -8.67
C VAL A 20 2.47 11.33 -8.60
N ASP A 21 1.53 11.22 -9.54
CA ASP A 21 0.57 10.10 -9.62
C ASP A 21 1.28 8.74 -9.75
N ARG A 22 2.36 8.69 -10.55
CA ARG A 22 3.16 7.47 -10.70
C ARG A 22 3.93 7.12 -9.44
N LEU A 23 4.51 8.11 -8.76
CA LEU A 23 5.23 7.90 -7.50
C LEU A 23 4.27 7.43 -6.41
N ASP A 24 3.09 8.02 -6.33
CA ASP A 24 2.05 7.63 -5.39
C ASP A 24 1.65 6.16 -5.56
N ARG A 25 1.42 5.72 -6.81
CA ARG A 25 1.15 4.30 -7.11
C ARG A 25 2.29 3.38 -6.71
N ILE A 26 3.54 3.78 -6.96
CA ILE A 26 4.72 2.98 -6.58
C ILE A 26 4.80 2.84 -5.06
N VAL A 27 4.59 3.94 -4.32
CA VAL A 27 4.59 3.92 -2.86
C VAL A 27 3.47 3.02 -2.34
N CYS A 28 2.24 3.18 -2.84
CA CYS A 28 1.10 2.35 -2.44
C CYS A 28 1.38 0.85 -2.65
N TRP A 29 1.85 0.45 -3.84
CA TRP A 29 2.22 -0.94 -4.10
C TRP A 29 3.37 -1.42 -3.22
N SER A 30 4.39 -0.59 -3.01
CA SER A 30 5.55 -0.97 -2.19
C SER A 30 5.15 -1.18 -0.73
N THR A 31 4.26 -0.34 -0.20
CA THR A 31 3.71 -0.46 1.16
C THR A 31 2.88 -1.73 1.30
N GLU A 32 2.00 -2.04 0.35
CA GLU A 32 1.21 -3.28 0.36
C GLU A 32 2.10 -4.53 0.34
N VAL A 33 3.09 -4.57 -0.55
CA VAL A 33 4.05 -5.67 -0.64
C VAL A 33 4.88 -5.82 0.64
N SER A 34 5.30 -4.69 1.23
CA SER A 34 6.06 -4.66 2.47
C SER A 34 5.24 -5.21 3.63
N ILE A 35 4.00 -4.75 3.82
CA ILE A 35 3.09 -5.23 4.86
C ILE A 35 2.89 -6.74 4.71
N ASN A 36 2.48 -7.21 3.53
CA ASN A 36 2.27 -8.64 3.29
C ASN A 36 3.51 -9.48 3.62
N THR A 37 4.71 -8.97 3.30
CA THR A 37 5.96 -9.65 3.63
C THR A 37 6.18 -9.74 5.14
N LEU A 38 5.98 -8.63 5.86
CA LEU A 38 6.10 -8.57 7.31
C LEU A 38 5.08 -9.47 8.01
N GLU A 39 3.85 -9.54 7.50
CA GLU A 39 2.82 -10.43 8.04
C GLU A 39 3.19 -11.91 7.89
N LYS A 40 3.78 -12.30 6.74
CA LYS A 40 4.25 -13.66 6.52
C LYS A 40 5.40 -14.03 7.45
N ILE A 41 6.34 -13.10 7.69
CA ILE A 41 7.43 -13.30 8.65
C ILE A 41 6.86 -13.48 10.06
N ARG A 42 5.99 -12.56 10.49
CA ARG A 42 5.33 -12.62 11.80
C ARG A 42 4.59 -13.95 12.00
N PHE A 43 3.84 -14.39 10.99
CA PHE A 43 3.11 -15.66 11.05
C PHE A 43 4.07 -16.86 11.16
N ALA A 44 5.14 -16.86 10.37
CA ALA A 44 6.16 -17.92 10.43
C ALA A 44 6.86 -17.97 11.80
N GLU A 45 7.15 -16.82 12.41
CA GLU A 45 7.73 -16.72 13.75
C GLU A 45 6.78 -17.25 14.83
N VAL A 46 5.50 -16.87 14.78
CA VAL A 46 4.47 -17.38 15.68
C VAL A 46 4.35 -18.90 15.56
N GLU A 47 4.29 -19.43 14.34
CA GLU A 47 4.22 -20.88 14.12
C GLU A 47 5.49 -21.60 14.61
N ARG A 48 6.67 -21.01 14.42
CA ARG A 48 7.93 -21.54 14.95
C ARG A 48 7.92 -21.60 16.48
N GLU A 49 7.48 -20.53 17.12
CA GLU A 49 7.36 -20.48 18.58
C GLU A 49 6.36 -21.53 19.09
N ARG A 50 5.22 -21.69 18.43
CA ARG A 50 4.22 -22.73 18.76
C ARG A 50 4.81 -24.13 18.65
N ARG A 51 5.63 -24.41 17.62
CA ARG A 51 6.33 -25.71 17.49
C ARG A 51 7.33 -25.93 18.62
N ASN A 52 8.11 -24.92 18.98
CA ASN A 52 9.11 -25.02 20.04
C ASN A 52 8.49 -25.24 21.44
N LYS A 53 7.26 -24.75 21.65
CA LYS A 53 6.51 -24.94 22.91
C LYS A 53 5.69 -26.24 22.96
N ARG A 54 5.56 -26.99 21.87
CA ARG A 54 4.91 -28.31 21.92
C ARG A 54 5.85 -29.29 22.62
N PRO A 55 5.39 -30.03 23.65
CA PRO A 55 6.17 -31.13 24.18
C PRO A 55 6.39 -32.12 23.03
N MET A 56 7.65 -32.48 22.77
CA MET A 56 7.95 -33.62 21.93
C MET A 56 7.40 -34.84 22.67
N LEU A 57 6.18 -35.25 22.33
CA LEU A 57 5.61 -36.51 22.78
C LEU A 57 6.52 -37.60 22.23
N HIS A 58 7.33 -38.17 23.12
CA HIS A 58 8.24 -39.28 22.86
C HIS A 58 7.52 -40.59 23.18
#